data_AF-A0A7I0KHZ1-F1
#
_entry.id   AF-A0A7I0KHZ1-F1
#
_cell.length_a   1.000
_cell.length_b   1.000
_cell.length_c   1.000
_cell.angle_alpha   90.00
_cell.angle_beta   90.00
_cell.angle_gamma   90.00
#
_symmetry.space_group_name_H-M   'P 1'
#
loop_
_entity.id
_entity.type
_entity.pdbx_description
1 polymer ?
#
loop_
_entity_poly.entity_id
_entity_poly.type
_entity_poly.pdbx_seq_one_letter_code
_entity_poly.pdbx_strand_id
1 'polypeptide(L)'
;MSEANAITVDVVSDVVCPWCFIGQKRLDKAVAAAGDVEVHIRWRPFQLDPTIPPQGKDRQEYMLAKFGSDERIREIHARIEPLGEAEGISFAFDAIKVAPNTLDAHRLIRWAGAAGEDVQNRLVRRLFQLNFEEGANIGDHTVLVEAAREAGMDASVVETLLPSDADVEAVRTEIATASRMGITGVPCFLIEGKYAVMGAQDADTLADAIRQVAAAKARGELEKAG
;
A
#
# COMPACT_ATOMS: atom_id res chain seq x y z
N MET A 1 0.34 -25.99 -13.35
CA MET A 1 0.60 -24.76 -14.15
C MET A 1 2.11 -24.65 -14.31
N SER A 2 2.63 -24.27 -15.49
CA SER A 2 4.08 -24.11 -15.67
C SER A 2 4.55 -22.79 -15.08
N GLU A 3 5.77 -22.74 -14.54
CA GLU A 3 6.43 -21.53 -14.01
C GLU A 3 6.48 -20.35 -15.01
N ALA A 4 6.23 -20.62 -16.29
CA ALA A 4 6.21 -19.62 -17.37
C ALA A 4 5.05 -18.61 -17.29
N ASN A 5 4.02 -18.85 -16.45
CA ASN A 5 2.87 -17.95 -16.31
C ASN A 5 2.76 -17.27 -14.94
N ALA A 6 3.84 -17.27 -14.16
CA ALA A 6 3.91 -16.53 -12.90
C ALA A 6 4.56 -15.15 -13.12
N ILE A 7 3.94 -14.11 -12.58
CA ILE A 7 4.49 -12.75 -12.56
C ILE A 7 4.51 -12.16 -11.15
N THR A 8 5.40 -11.21 -10.92
CA THR A 8 5.46 -10.40 -9.70
C THR A 8 4.94 -9.00 -9.96
N VAL A 9 4.11 -8.49 -9.05
CA VAL A 9 3.62 -7.12 -9.00
C VAL A 9 4.11 -6.47 -7.71
N ASP A 10 5.10 -5.59 -7.82
CA ASP A 10 5.51 -4.73 -6.71
C ASP A 10 4.56 -3.52 -6.64
N VAL A 11 3.84 -3.38 -5.53
CA VAL A 11 2.91 -2.28 -5.28
C VAL A 11 3.59 -1.26 -4.38
N VAL A 12 4.05 -0.17 -4.97
CA VAL A 12 4.60 0.97 -4.23
C VAL A 12 3.44 1.79 -3.66
N SER A 13 3.36 1.87 -2.33
CA SER A 13 2.14 2.29 -1.65
C SER A 13 2.43 2.97 -0.31
N ASP A 14 1.48 3.80 0.15
CA ASP A 14 1.45 4.33 1.50
C ASP A 14 0.10 4.03 2.16
N VAL A 15 0.12 3.54 3.39
CA VAL A 15 -1.07 3.06 4.12
C VAL A 15 -2.02 4.18 4.56
N VAL A 16 -1.59 5.45 4.43
CA VAL A 16 -2.41 6.66 4.62
C VAL A 16 -2.89 7.29 3.31
N CYS A 17 -2.69 6.62 2.16
CA CYS A 17 -3.19 7.08 0.87
C CYS A 17 -4.55 6.41 0.53
N PRO A 18 -5.66 7.15 0.43
CA PRO A 18 -6.97 6.54 0.13
C PRO A 18 -7.01 5.91 -1.28
N TRP A 19 -6.28 6.48 -2.24
CA TRP A 19 -6.13 5.90 -3.57
C TRP A 19 -5.37 4.57 -3.55
N CYS A 20 -4.43 4.38 -2.60
CA CYS A 20 -3.77 3.09 -2.44
C CYS A 20 -4.74 2.02 -1.96
N PHE A 21 -5.69 2.36 -1.08
CA PHE A 21 -6.71 1.41 -0.64
C PHE A 21 -7.67 1.01 -1.77
N ILE A 22 -8.15 1.99 -2.54
CA ILE A 22 -8.94 1.74 -3.76
C ILE A 22 -8.13 0.87 -4.75
N GLY A 23 -6.88 1.22 -5.00
CA GLY A 23 -5.98 0.46 -5.87
C GLY A 23 -5.74 -0.96 -5.39
N GLN A 24 -5.66 -1.18 -4.07
CA GLN A 24 -5.55 -2.51 -3.48
C GLN A 24 -6.79 -3.37 -3.79
N LYS A 25 -8.00 -2.84 -3.59
CA LYS A 25 -9.25 -3.56 -3.92
C LYS A 25 -9.37 -3.86 -5.42
N ARG A 26 -8.97 -2.91 -6.26
CA ARG A 26 -8.96 -3.09 -7.72
C ARG A 26 -7.94 -4.12 -8.18
N LEU A 27 -6.76 -4.16 -7.55
CA LEU A 27 -5.75 -5.18 -7.81
C LEU A 27 -6.27 -6.58 -7.42
N ASP A 28 -6.93 -6.73 -6.27
CA ASP A 28 -7.54 -8.01 -5.87
C ASP A 28 -8.54 -8.51 -6.93
N LYS A 29 -9.42 -7.61 -7.41
CA LYS A 29 -10.38 -7.93 -8.50
C LYS A 29 -9.66 -8.27 -9.80
N ALA A 30 -8.60 -7.53 -10.15
CA ALA A 30 -7.81 -7.74 -11.36
C ALA A 30 -7.11 -9.11 -11.36
N VAL A 31 -6.51 -9.51 -10.24
CA VAL A 31 -5.87 -10.83 -10.09
C VAL A 31 -6.90 -11.94 -10.22
N ALA A 32 -8.08 -11.79 -9.61
CA ALA A 32 -9.16 -12.75 -9.76
C ALA A 32 -9.65 -12.87 -11.22
N ALA A 33 -9.72 -11.74 -11.94
CA ALA A 33 -10.11 -11.71 -13.35
C ALA A 33 -9.04 -12.29 -14.29
N ALA A 34 -7.76 -12.18 -13.93
CA ALA A 34 -6.63 -12.78 -14.62
C ALA A 34 -6.31 -14.20 -14.12
N GLY A 35 -7.33 -14.99 -13.73
CA GLY A 35 -7.16 -16.27 -13.03
C GLY A 35 -6.40 -17.38 -13.78
N ASP A 36 -5.97 -17.14 -15.02
CA ASP A 36 -5.02 -17.97 -15.77
C ASP A 36 -3.54 -17.66 -15.46
N VAL A 37 -3.26 -16.53 -14.83
CA VAL A 37 -1.93 -16.03 -14.46
C VAL A 37 -1.70 -16.18 -12.95
N GLU A 38 -0.55 -16.71 -12.56
CA GLU A 38 -0.12 -16.73 -11.16
C GLU A 38 0.51 -15.37 -10.82
N VAL A 39 -0.04 -14.65 -9.85
CA VAL A 39 0.41 -13.29 -9.51
C VAL A 39 0.92 -13.24 -8.08
N HIS A 40 2.20 -12.92 -7.93
CA HIS A 40 2.83 -12.65 -6.65
C HIS A 40 2.81 -11.16 -6.35
N ILE A 41 2.19 -10.75 -5.25
CA ILE A 41 2.07 -9.35 -4.85
C ILE A 41 3.10 -9.04 -3.76
N ARG A 42 3.88 -7.98 -3.95
CA ARG A 42 4.82 -7.48 -2.93
C ARG A 42 4.54 -6.02 -2.64
N TRP A 43 4.41 -5.68 -1.36
CA TRP A 43 4.18 -4.30 -0.96
C TRP A 43 5.48 -3.59 -0.67
N ARG A 44 5.68 -2.43 -1.33
CA ARG A 44 6.89 -1.62 -1.25
C ARG A 44 6.57 -0.26 -0.63
N PRO A 45 7.41 0.25 0.28
CA PRO A 45 7.10 1.44 1.04
C PRO A 45 7.21 2.70 0.18
N PHE A 46 6.24 3.58 0.36
CA PHE A 46 6.28 4.98 -0.02
C PHE A 46 5.76 5.81 1.13
N GLN A 47 6.32 6.99 1.34
CA GLN A 47 5.84 7.90 2.38
C GLN A 47 5.41 9.22 1.74
N LEU A 48 4.09 9.48 1.76
CA LEU A 48 3.49 10.69 1.21
C LEU A 48 4.01 11.95 1.90
N ASP A 49 4.28 11.85 3.20
CA ASP A 49 4.80 12.95 3.99
C ASP A 49 5.80 12.45 5.04
N PRO A 50 7.11 12.41 4.70
CA PRO A 50 8.14 11.98 5.64
C PRO A 50 8.46 13.01 6.73
N THR A 51 7.81 14.18 6.71
CA THR A 51 8.04 15.25 7.69
C THR A 51 7.10 15.17 8.90
N ILE A 52 6.10 14.29 8.87
CA ILE A 52 5.26 14.02 10.04
C ILE A 52 6.14 13.41 11.14
N PRO A 53 6.16 13.92 12.37
CA PRO A 53 6.99 13.37 13.44
C PRO A 53 6.43 12.01 13.93
N PRO A 54 7.22 11.19 14.66
CA PRO A 54 6.79 9.85 15.08
C PRO A 54 5.45 9.82 15.82
N GLN A 55 5.18 10.81 16.68
CA GLN A 55 3.92 10.93 17.42
C GLN A 55 2.70 11.31 16.54
N GLY A 56 2.89 11.56 15.25
CA GLY A 56 1.86 12.07 14.35
C GLY A 56 1.58 13.56 14.51
N LYS A 57 0.58 14.04 13.76
CA LYS A 57 0.02 15.39 13.87
C LYS A 57 -1.49 15.30 14.11
N ASP A 58 -2.08 16.35 14.67
CA ASP A 58 -3.53 16.51 14.61
C ASP A 58 -3.99 16.48 13.15
N ARG A 59 -4.98 15.63 12.85
CA ARG A 59 -5.41 15.38 11.47
C ARG A 59 -6.02 16.63 10.83
N GLN A 60 -6.80 17.38 11.60
CA GLN A 60 -7.54 18.54 11.11
C GLN A 60 -6.57 19.68 10.78
N GLU A 61 -5.65 19.99 11.70
CA GLU A 61 -4.60 20.98 11.47
C GLU A 61 -3.71 20.60 10.28
N TYR A 62 -3.32 19.33 10.19
CA TYR A 62 -2.53 18.83 9.07
C TYR A 62 -3.24 19.01 7.72
N MET A 63 -4.53 18.67 7.65
CA MET A 63 -5.31 18.79 6.42
C MET A 63 -5.53 20.24 6.03
N LEU A 64 -5.80 21.13 6.99
CA LEU A 64 -5.94 22.56 6.75
C LEU A 64 -4.65 23.17 6.21
N ALA A 65 -3.50 22.81 6.80
CA ALA A 65 -2.21 23.27 6.29
C ALA A 65 -1.93 22.77 4.86
N LYS A 66 -2.37 21.56 4.52
CA LYS A 66 -2.14 20.93 3.21
C LYS A 66 -3.09 21.41 2.12
N PHE A 67 -4.36 21.63 2.43
CA PHE A 67 -5.42 21.89 1.45
C PHE A 67 -6.09 23.25 1.57
N GLY A 68 -5.79 24.01 2.63
CA GLY A 68 -6.14 25.43 2.79
C GLY A 68 -7.51 25.71 3.39
N SER A 69 -8.51 24.83 3.26
CA SER A 69 -9.84 25.04 3.85
C SER A 69 -10.64 23.75 4.08
N ASP A 70 -11.57 23.80 5.03
CA ASP A 70 -12.53 22.72 5.31
C ASP A 70 -13.46 22.41 4.15
N GLU A 71 -13.86 23.43 3.40
CA GLU A 71 -14.64 23.27 2.17
C GLU A 71 -13.86 22.41 1.17
N ARG A 72 -12.58 22.72 0.96
CA ARG A 72 -11.73 21.98 0.02
C ARG A 72 -11.48 20.55 0.45
N ILE A 73 -11.30 20.32 1.75
CA ILE A 73 -11.13 18.96 2.31
C ILE A 73 -12.40 18.13 2.08
N ARG A 74 -13.59 18.69 2.39
CA ARG A 74 -14.88 18.05 2.14
C ARG A 74 -15.10 17.75 0.66
N GLU A 75 -14.77 18.68 -0.24
CA GLU A 75 -14.85 18.44 -1.69
C GLU A 75 -13.97 17.27 -2.15
N ILE A 76 -12.76 17.13 -1.58
CA ILE A 76 -11.85 16.03 -1.91
C ILE A 76 -12.43 14.70 -1.41
N HIS A 77 -12.91 14.65 -0.17
CA HIS A 77 -13.53 13.45 0.39
C HIS A 77 -14.78 13.04 -0.40
N ALA A 78 -15.68 13.98 -0.69
CA ALA A 78 -16.91 13.73 -1.45
C ALA A 78 -16.68 13.19 -2.88
N ARG A 79 -15.49 13.42 -3.45
CA ARG A 79 -15.09 12.83 -4.75
C ARG A 79 -14.56 11.41 -4.62
N ILE A 80 -13.95 11.07 -3.48
CA ILE A 80 -13.29 9.78 -3.25
C ILE A 80 -14.25 8.76 -2.65
N GLU A 81 -15.17 9.19 -1.78
CA GLU A 81 -16.13 8.31 -1.10
C GLU A 81 -16.92 7.41 -2.06
N PRO A 82 -17.53 7.92 -3.14
CA PRO A 82 -18.28 7.06 -4.07
C PRO A 82 -17.40 6.04 -4.79
N LEU A 83 -16.11 6.39 -5.03
CA LEU A 83 -15.15 5.47 -5.63
C LEU A 83 -14.75 4.37 -4.65
N GLY A 84 -14.60 4.70 -3.37
CA GLY A 84 -14.42 3.71 -2.30
C GLY A 84 -15.61 2.77 -2.16
N GLU A 85 -16.82 3.33 -2.13
CA GLU A 85 -18.06 2.55 -1.99
C GLU A 85 -18.23 1.54 -3.13
N ALA A 86 -17.90 1.92 -4.36
CA ALA A 86 -17.90 1.01 -5.51
C ALA A 86 -16.90 -0.17 -5.36
N GLU A 87 -15.86 0.00 -4.54
CA GLU A 87 -14.90 -1.04 -4.18
C GLU A 87 -15.20 -1.72 -2.83
N GLY A 88 -16.32 -1.38 -2.19
CA GLY A 88 -16.71 -1.92 -0.89
C GLY A 88 -15.93 -1.34 0.29
N ILE A 89 -15.39 -0.13 0.15
CA ILE A 89 -14.69 0.60 1.22
C ILE A 89 -15.68 1.60 1.84
N SER A 90 -15.86 1.50 3.17
CA SER A 90 -16.66 2.46 3.93
C SER A 90 -15.75 3.50 4.59
N PHE A 91 -15.32 4.50 3.81
CA PHE A 91 -14.44 5.55 4.32
C PHE A 91 -15.09 6.31 5.50
N ALA A 92 -14.41 6.30 6.65
CA ALA A 92 -14.76 7.01 7.86
C ALA A 92 -13.76 8.17 8.09
N PHE A 93 -13.60 9.07 7.12
CA PHE A 93 -12.60 10.15 7.19
C PHE A 93 -12.73 11.01 8.45
N ASP A 94 -13.95 11.24 8.94
CA ASP A 94 -14.22 12.00 10.16
C ASP A 94 -13.76 11.29 11.44
N ALA A 95 -13.62 9.95 11.42
CA ALA A 95 -13.09 9.18 12.55
C ALA A 95 -11.58 9.32 12.70
N ILE A 96 -10.86 9.67 11.63
CA ILE A 96 -9.40 9.83 11.63
C ILE A 96 -9.02 11.10 12.41
N LYS A 97 -8.45 10.94 13.60
CA LYS A 97 -8.03 12.09 14.45
C LYS A 97 -6.55 12.44 14.36
N VAL A 98 -5.72 11.49 13.92
CA VAL A 98 -4.27 11.66 13.81
C VAL A 98 -3.86 11.50 12.36
N ALA A 99 -2.96 12.35 11.86
CA ALA A 99 -2.16 12.08 10.67
C ALA A 99 -0.88 11.37 11.11
N PRO A 100 -0.77 10.04 10.97
CA PRO A 100 0.36 9.29 11.51
C PRO A 100 1.61 9.41 10.64
N ASN A 101 2.79 9.27 11.25
CA ASN A 101 3.98 8.89 10.49
C ASN A 101 3.89 7.39 10.15
N THR A 102 4.09 7.03 8.89
CA THR A 102 3.91 5.66 8.41
C THR A 102 5.18 4.81 8.40
N LEU A 103 6.30 5.31 8.91
CA LEU A 103 7.59 4.61 8.85
C LEU A 103 7.54 3.27 9.58
N ASP A 104 6.96 3.23 10.78
CA ASP A 104 6.83 1.99 11.56
C ASP A 104 5.79 1.03 10.96
N ALA A 105 4.72 1.56 10.36
CA ALA A 105 3.80 0.74 9.58
C ALA A 105 4.51 0.08 8.39
N HIS A 106 5.39 0.80 7.70
CA HIS A 106 6.21 0.27 6.59
C HIS A 106 7.26 -0.74 7.06
N ARG A 107 7.88 -0.53 8.23
CA ARG A 107 8.76 -1.53 8.86
C ARG A 107 7.98 -2.82 9.15
N LEU A 108 6.77 -2.70 9.69
CA LEU A 108 5.91 -3.84 9.95
C LEU A 108 5.54 -4.59 8.65
N ILE A 109 5.18 -3.87 7.58
CA ILE A 109 4.90 -4.45 6.25
C ILE A 109 6.11 -5.20 5.70
N ARG A 110 7.33 -4.67 5.89
CA ARG A 110 8.57 -5.34 5.50
C ARG A 110 8.76 -6.65 6.27
N TRP A 111 8.56 -6.65 7.59
CA TRP A 111 8.66 -7.86 8.41
C TRP A 111 7.60 -8.90 8.07
N ALA A 112 6.38 -8.46 7.76
CA ALA A 112 5.30 -9.34 7.31
C ALA A 112 5.67 -10.04 5.98
N GLY A 113 6.35 -9.34 5.06
CA GLY A 113 6.87 -9.92 3.83
C GLY A 113 7.88 -11.05 4.08
N ALA A 114 8.73 -10.92 5.11
CA ALA A 114 9.65 -11.98 5.50
C ALA A 114 8.94 -13.20 6.14
N ALA A 115 7.76 -12.98 6.73
CA ALA A 115 6.91 -14.05 7.27
C ALA A 115 6.06 -14.76 6.19
N GLY A 116 5.88 -14.14 5.02
CA GLY A 116 5.21 -14.73 3.86
C GLY A 116 4.35 -13.72 3.09
N GLU A 117 4.19 -13.95 1.79
CA GLU A 117 3.42 -13.07 0.89
C GLU A 117 1.98 -12.85 1.40
N ASP A 118 1.28 -13.91 1.76
CA ASP A 118 -0.08 -13.84 2.27
C ASP A 118 -0.18 -13.08 3.61
N VAL A 119 0.85 -13.17 4.46
CA VAL A 119 0.92 -12.43 5.73
C VAL A 119 1.04 -10.93 5.44
N GLN A 120 1.92 -10.56 4.51
CA GLN A 120 2.07 -9.17 4.07
C GLN A 120 0.77 -8.62 3.47
N ASN A 121 0.12 -9.39 2.59
CA ASN A 121 -1.13 -9.00 1.96
C ASN A 121 -2.26 -8.80 2.98
N ARG A 122 -2.39 -9.70 3.97
CA ARG A 122 -3.37 -9.53 5.06
C ARG A 122 -3.07 -8.30 5.91
N LEU A 123 -1.81 -8.08 6.28
CA LEU A 123 -1.43 -6.94 7.09
C LEU A 123 -1.73 -5.61 6.39
N VAL A 124 -1.35 -5.47 5.12
CA VAL A 124 -1.59 -4.21 4.38
C VAL A 124 -3.08 -3.92 4.26
N ARG A 125 -3.89 -4.93 3.94
CA ARG A 125 -5.36 -4.80 3.97
C ARG A 125 -5.82 -4.33 5.34
N ARG A 126 -5.33 -4.95 6.42
CA ARG A 126 -5.73 -4.58 7.78
C ARG A 126 -5.35 -3.14 8.14
N LEU A 127 -4.15 -2.70 7.79
CA LEU A 127 -3.69 -1.33 8.04
C LEU A 127 -4.53 -0.29 7.29
N PHE A 128 -4.95 -0.58 6.06
CA PHE A 128 -5.89 0.29 5.35
C PHE A 128 -7.23 0.39 6.09
N GLN A 129 -7.81 -0.74 6.51
CA GLN A 129 -9.08 -0.77 7.24
C GLN A 129 -9.00 -0.02 8.57
N LEU A 130 -7.95 -0.28 9.35
CA LEU A 130 -7.67 0.41 10.60
C LEU A 130 -7.66 1.94 10.41
N ASN A 131 -6.93 2.43 9.42
CA ASN A 131 -6.82 3.86 9.19
C ASN A 131 -8.10 4.46 8.59
N PHE A 132 -8.67 3.84 7.56
CA PHE A 132 -9.71 4.45 6.73
C PHE A 132 -11.14 4.10 7.09
N GLU A 133 -11.39 2.95 7.70
CA GLU A 133 -12.74 2.50 8.08
C GLU A 133 -12.96 2.61 9.59
N GLU A 134 -11.90 2.45 10.40
CA GLU A 134 -11.98 2.48 11.86
C GLU A 134 -11.40 3.76 12.50
N GLY A 135 -10.68 4.58 11.74
CA GLY A 135 -10.04 5.81 12.25
C GLY A 135 -8.91 5.58 13.26
N ALA A 136 -8.38 4.36 13.33
CA ALA A 136 -7.30 3.97 14.23
C ALA A 136 -5.97 4.62 13.82
N ASN A 137 -5.17 4.99 14.83
CA ASN A 137 -3.85 5.58 14.62
C ASN A 137 -2.82 4.48 14.29
N ILE A 138 -2.55 4.26 13.01
CA ILE A 138 -1.54 3.30 12.54
C ILE A 138 -0.07 3.78 12.72
N GLY A 139 0.15 4.89 13.43
CA GLY A 139 1.45 5.24 14.01
C GLY A 139 1.63 4.77 15.46
N ASP A 140 0.57 4.25 16.09
CA ASP A 140 0.62 3.71 17.45
C ASP A 140 1.13 2.27 17.43
N HIS A 141 2.17 1.97 18.22
CA HIS A 141 2.75 0.63 18.30
C HIS A 141 1.76 -0.43 18.77
N THR A 142 0.83 -0.08 19.67
CA THR A 142 -0.20 -1.02 20.17
C THR A 142 -1.12 -1.45 19.03
N VAL A 143 -1.54 -0.48 18.20
CA VAL A 143 -2.38 -0.75 17.01
C VAL A 143 -1.62 -1.60 15.99
N LEU A 144 -0.33 -1.30 15.78
CA LEU A 144 0.52 -2.05 14.86
C LEU A 144 0.77 -3.49 15.32
N VAL A 145 0.99 -3.73 16.61
CA VAL A 145 1.14 -5.08 17.19
C VAL A 145 -0.14 -5.89 17.00
N GLU A 146 -1.31 -5.29 17.25
CA GLU A 146 -2.59 -5.97 17.05
C GLU A 146 -2.80 -6.33 15.57
N ALA A 147 -2.55 -5.39 14.66
CA ALA A 147 -2.64 -5.64 13.22
C ALA A 147 -1.71 -6.78 12.77
N ALA A 148 -0.49 -6.84 13.33
CA ALA A 148 0.46 -7.91 13.08
C ALA A 148 -0.07 -9.27 13.54
N ARG A 149 -0.65 -9.33 14.74
CA ARG A 149 -1.25 -10.54 15.31
C ARG A 149 -2.39 -11.05 14.44
N GLU A 150 -3.31 -10.18 14.05
CA GLU A 150 -4.44 -10.53 13.17
C GLU A 150 -3.97 -11.00 11.78
N ALA A 151 -2.87 -10.43 11.27
CA ALA A 151 -2.26 -10.87 10.02
C ALA A 151 -1.54 -12.23 10.14
N GLY A 152 -1.32 -12.74 11.35
CA GLY A 152 -0.67 -14.03 11.61
C GLY A 152 0.84 -13.94 11.87
N MET A 153 1.33 -12.77 12.28
CA MET A 153 2.71 -12.59 12.75
C MET A 153 2.85 -12.94 14.24
N ASP A 154 4.07 -13.20 14.70
CA ASP A 154 4.38 -13.30 16.12
C ASP A 154 4.40 -11.91 16.76
N ALA A 155 3.35 -11.60 17.52
CA ALA A 155 3.19 -10.31 18.19
C ALA A 155 4.34 -10.00 19.15
N SER A 156 4.90 -11.00 19.84
CA SER A 156 5.99 -10.77 20.80
C SER A 156 7.28 -10.30 20.14
N VAL A 157 7.55 -10.79 18.93
CA VAL A 157 8.66 -10.32 18.09
C VAL A 157 8.41 -8.88 17.67
N VAL A 158 7.19 -8.55 17.22
CA VAL A 158 6.82 -7.20 16.78
C VAL A 158 6.91 -6.19 17.92
N GLU A 159 6.39 -6.53 19.11
CA GLU A 159 6.49 -5.72 20.34
C GLU A 159 7.94 -5.42 20.72
N THR A 160 8.86 -6.37 20.46
CA THR A 160 10.29 -6.19 20.72
C THR A 160 10.95 -5.28 19.68
N LEU A 161 10.57 -5.40 18.41
CA LEU A 161 11.23 -4.69 17.31
C LEU A 161 10.77 -3.24 17.15
N LEU A 162 9.48 -2.95 17.34
CA LEU A 162 8.91 -1.62 17.10
C LEU A 162 9.60 -0.49 17.90
N PRO A 163 9.93 -0.66 19.20
CA PRO A 163 10.65 0.36 19.96
C PRO A 163 12.12 0.55 19.56
N SER A 164 12.67 -0.34 18.73
CA SER A 164 14.07 -0.29 18.28
C SER A 164 14.21 0.38 16.91
N ASP A 165 15.43 0.61 16.46
CA ASP A 165 15.74 1.12 15.11
C ASP A 165 15.82 0.02 14.02
N ALA A 166 15.42 -1.22 14.33
CA ALA A 166 15.50 -2.34 13.38
C ALA A 166 14.83 -2.01 12.04
N ASP A 167 15.55 -2.16 10.92
CA ASP A 167 15.10 -1.88 9.55
C ASP A 167 14.68 -0.42 9.24
N VAL A 168 14.85 0.55 10.15
CA VAL A 168 14.52 1.97 9.88
C VAL A 168 15.26 2.48 8.63
N GLU A 169 16.57 2.30 8.59
CA GLU A 169 17.40 2.76 7.46
C GLU A 169 17.18 1.94 6.18
N ALA A 170 16.81 0.66 6.32
CA ALA A 170 16.47 -0.18 5.17
C ALA A 170 15.19 0.34 4.49
N VAL A 171 14.14 0.62 5.26
CA VAL A 171 12.87 1.17 4.75
C VAL A 171 13.08 2.57 4.15
N ARG A 172 13.86 3.43 4.80
CA ARG A 172 14.20 4.77 4.25
C ARG A 172 14.95 4.68 2.92
N THR A 173 15.92 3.77 2.84
CA THR A 173 16.68 3.52 1.61
C THR A 173 15.77 3.05 0.48
N GLU A 174 14.80 2.20 0.80
CA GLU A 174 13.82 1.67 -0.14
C GLU A 174 12.85 2.75 -0.66
N ILE A 175 12.32 3.59 0.23
CA ILE A 175 11.53 4.78 -0.13
C ILE A 175 12.34 5.70 -1.06
N ALA A 176 13.60 5.98 -0.72
CA ALA A 176 14.46 6.82 -1.53
C ALA A 176 14.78 6.19 -2.91
N THR A 177 14.82 4.85 -2.99
CA THR A 177 15.01 4.14 -4.25
C THR A 177 13.80 4.29 -5.17
N ALA A 178 12.58 4.14 -4.64
CA ALA A 178 11.35 4.36 -5.42
C ALA A 178 11.32 5.78 -6.03
N SER A 179 11.68 6.80 -5.24
CA SER A 179 11.78 8.18 -5.74
C SER A 179 12.84 8.33 -6.84
N ARG A 180 14.02 7.69 -6.71
CA ARG A 180 15.07 7.69 -7.75
C ARG A 180 14.64 6.98 -9.03
N MET A 181 13.73 6.01 -8.93
CA MET A 181 13.10 5.35 -10.08
C MET A 181 12.03 6.23 -10.77
N GLY A 182 11.82 7.46 -10.30
CA GLY A 182 10.85 8.40 -10.86
C GLY A 182 9.43 8.23 -10.33
N ILE A 183 9.24 7.39 -9.29
CA ILE A 183 7.93 7.20 -8.67
C ILE A 183 7.67 8.38 -7.73
N THR A 184 6.80 9.29 -8.17
CA THR A 184 6.45 10.53 -7.43
C THR A 184 5.03 10.51 -6.87
N GLY A 185 4.28 9.42 -7.08
CA GLY A 185 2.92 9.25 -6.61
C GLY A 185 2.56 7.77 -6.48
N VAL A 186 1.53 7.51 -5.66
CA VAL A 186 1.07 6.16 -5.31
C VAL A 186 -0.46 6.05 -5.38
N PRO A 187 -1.02 4.85 -5.66
CA PRO A 187 -0.31 3.59 -5.88
C PRO A 187 0.43 3.56 -7.22
N CYS A 188 1.55 2.84 -7.25
CA CYS A 188 2.26 2.48 -8.48
C CYS A 188 2.44 0.97 -8.51
N PHE A 189 1.99 0.32 -9.58
CA PHE A 189 2.10 -1.11 -9.79
C PHE A 189 3.26 -1.38 -10.76
N LEU A 190 4.36 -1.93 -10.26
CA LEU A 190 5.50 -2.35 -11.05
C LEU A 190 5.39 -3.85 -11.35
N ILE A 191 5.05 -4.18 -12.60
CA ILE A 191 4.92 -5.56 -13.05
C ILE A 191 6.26 -6.05 -13.60
N GLU A 192 6.79 -7.13 -13.02
CA GLU A 192 8.11 -7.72 -13.31
C GLU A 192 9.26 -6.69 -13.22
N GLY A 193 9.09 -5.64 -12.41
CA GLY A 193 10.04 -4.53 -12.28
C GLY A 193 10.29 -3.73 -13.56
N LYS A 194 9.45 -3.89 -14.60
CA LYS A 194 9.67 -3.31 -15.94
C LYS A 194 8.52 -2.41 -16.41
N TYR A 195 7.28 -2.80 -16.12
CA TYR A 195 6.10 -2.04 -16.54
C TYR A 195 5.48 -1.35 -15.34
N ALA A 196 5.36 -0.03 -15.42
CA ALA A 196 4.72 0.77 -14.37
C ALA A 196 3.29 1.14 -14.79
N VAL A 197 2.32 0.82 -13.93
CA VAL A 197 0.95 1.32 -14.02
C VAL A 197 0.75 2.30 -12.87
N MET A 198 0.50 3.57 -13.21
CA MET A 198 0.41 4.66 -12.23
C MET A 198 -1.04 4.94 -11.83
N GLY A 199 -1.27 5.13 -10.53
CA GLY A 199 -2.57 5.46 -9.95
C GLY A 199 -3.50 4.27 -9.81
N ALA A 200 -4.62 4.47 -9.13
CA ALA A 200 -5.63 3.44 -8.89
C ALA A 200 -6.46 3.16 -10.14
N GLN A 201 -5.84 2.64 -11.20
CA GLN A 201 -6.52 2.27 -12.45
C GLN A 201 -7.63 1.24 -12.21
N ASP A 202 -8.62 1.21 -13.09
CA ASP A 202 -9.74 0.27 -12.98
C ASP A 202 -9.27 -1.19 -13.08
N ALA A 203 -10.01 -2.09 -12.44
CA ALA A 203 -9.61 -3.50 -12.32
C ALA A 203 -9.37 -4.18 -13.69
N ASP A 204 -10.18 -3.86 -14.71
CA ASP A 204 -10.02 -4.41 -16.06
C ASP A 204 -8.70 -3.95 -16.70
N THR A 205 -8.31 -2.70 -16.50
CA THR A 205 -7.03 -2.17 -17.01
C THR A 205 -5.84 -2.86 -16.33
N LEU A 206 -5.92 -3.09 -15.01
CA LEU A 206 -4.90 -3.83 -14.28
C LEU A 206 -4.84 -5.31 -14.72
N ALA A 207 -5.98 -5.96 -14.94
CA ALA A 207 -6.05 -7.35 -15.40
C ALA A 207 -5.47 -7.51 -16.81
N ASP A 208 -5.76 -6.57 -17.70
CA ASP A 208 -5.20 -6.55 -19.05
C ASP A 208 -3.68 -6.34 -19.03
N ALA A 209 -3.18 -5.42 -18.19
CA ALA A 209 -1.74 -5.22 -18.01
C ALA A 209 -1.05 -6.50 -17.49
N ILE A 210 -1.64 -7.15 -16.48
CA ILE A 210 -1.16 -8.44 -15.92
C ILE A 210 -1.06 -9.50 -17.03
N ARG A 211 -2.13 -9.70 -17.81
CA ARG A 211 -2.17 -10.70 -18.90
C ARG A 211 -1.18 -10.38 -20.00
N GLN A 212 -1.05 -9.11 -20.40
CA GLN A 212 -0.10 -8.69 -21.44
C GLN A 212 1.34 -8.96 -21.02
N VAL A 213 1.72 -8.62 -19.77
CA VAL A 213 3.07 -8.83 -19.27
C VAL A 213 3.37 -10.32 -19.08
N ALA A 214 2.42 -11.10 -18.54
CA ALA A 214 2.56 -12.55 -18.43
C ALA A 214 2.77 -13.21 -19.80
N ALA A 215 1.99 -12.82 -20.82
CA ALA A 215 2.16 -13.32 -22.17
C ALA A 215 3.51 -12.91 -22.80
N ALA A 216 3.98 -11.68 -22.56
CA ALA A 216 5.30 -11.23 -23.00
C ALA A 216 6.45 -11.99 -22.31
N LYS A 217 6.29 -12.29 -21.02
CA LYS A 217 7.22 -13.14 -20.25
C LYS A 217 7.30 -14.54 -20.81
N ALA A 218 6.14 -15.18 -21.06
CA ALA A 218 6.08 -16.51 -21.66
C ALA A 218 6.73 -16.59 -23.06
N ARG A 219 6.76 -15.47 -23.80
CA ARG A 219 7.47 -15.35 -25.09
C ARG A 219 8.95 -14.98 -24.98
N GLY A 220 9.49 -14.76 -23.78
CA GLY A 220 10.89 -14.35 -23.56
C GLY A 220 11.19 -12.92 -24.02
N GLU A 221 10.18 -12.05 -24.08
CA GLU A 221 10.34 -10.68 -24.58
C GLU A 221 10.80 -9.70 -23.49
N LEU A 222 10.65 -10.08 -22.21
CA LEU A 222 11.04 -9.22 -21.10
C LEU A 222 12.56 -9.06 -20.99
N GLU A 223 13.34 -10.10 -21.30
CA GLU A 223 14.80 -10.09 -21.14
C GLU A 223 15.54 -9.22 -22.18
N LYS A 224 14.87 -8.88 -23.29
CA LYS A 224 15.48 -8.13 -24.42
C LYS A 224 15.45 -6.60 -24.25
N ALA A 225 14.81 -6.10 -23.19
CA ALA A 225 14.56 -4.67 -23.00
C ALA A 225 15.55 -3.97 -22.03
N GLY A 226 16.71 -4.58 -21.75
CA GLY A 226 17.77 -4.04 -20.88
C GLY A 226 18.99 -3.58 -21.65
#